data_AF-A0A0F7KYD1-F1
#
_entry.id   AF-A0A0F7KYD1-F1
#
_cell.length_a   1.000
_cell.length_b   1.000
_cell.length_c   1.000
_cell.angle_alpha   90.00
_cell.angle_beta   90.00
_cell.angle_gamma   90.00
#
_symmetry.space_group_name_H-M   'P 1'
#
loop_
_entity.id
_entity.type
_entity.pdbx_description
1 polymer ?
#
loop_
_entity_poly.entity_id
_entity_poly.type
_entity_poly.pdbx_seq_one_letter_code
_entity_poly.pdbx_strand_id
1 'polypeptide(L)'
;MIEIEVQNETDQTQQRLRFASVPRIGEGIRLRGTDGFWASYDVLDVWYQKADYGDVWVPYLHVRLTPAEGEAAPLPGEVEPFPFTA
;
A
#
# COMPACT_ATOMS: atom_id res chain seq x y z
N MET A 1 -6.40 16.27 -11.27
CA MET A 1 -5.51 15.24 -10.68
C MET A 1 -4.95 15.83 -9.40
N ILE A 2 -5.12 15.15 -8.27
CA ILE A 2 -4.76 15.60 -6.92
C ILE A 2 -3.41 14.99 -6.58
N GLU A 3 -2.43 15.81 -6.19
CA GLU A 3 -1.15 15.32 -5.69
C GLU A 3 -1.31 14.98 -4.20
N ILE A 4 -0.94 13.74 -3.83
CA ILE A 4 -1.06 13.21 -2.48
C ILE A 4 0.28 12.60 -2.10
N GLU A 5 0.77 12.97 -0.92
CA GLU A 5 1.95 12.32 -0.34
C GLU A 5 1.51 11.05 0.38
N VAL A 6 2.11 9.92 -0.02
CA VAL A 6 1.82 8.60 0.49
C VAL A 6 2.97 8.15 1.37
N GLN A 7 2.68 7.93 2.65
CA GLN A 7 3.58 7.36 3.65
C GLN A 7 3.30 5.85 3.74
N ASN A 8 4.29 5.04 3.38
CA ASN A 8 4.18 3.59 3.39
C ASN A 8 4.85 3.04 4.65
N GLU A 9 4.05 2.49 5.56
CA GLU A 9 4.48 1.87 6.82
C GLU A 9 5.32 0.62 6.58
N THR A 10 5.01 -0.16 5.55
CA THR A 10 5.69 -1.46 5.30
C THR A 10 7.13 -1.24 4.86
N ASP A 11 7.34 -0.36 3.90
CA ASP A 11 8.67 -0.10 3.33
C ASP A 11 9.39 1.08 4.00
N GLN A 12 8.73 1.78 4.92
CA GLN A 12 9.22 3.02 5.55
C GLN A 12 9.62 4.08 4.51
N THR A 13 8.80 4.23 3.47
CA THR A 13 9.04 5.17 2.35
C THR A 13 7.98 6.25 2.26
N GLN A 14 8.32 7.35 1.59
CA GLN A 14 7.40 8.44 1.29
C GLN A 14 7.51 8.81 -0.18
N GLN A 15 6.36 8.93 -0.86
CA GLN A 15 6.31 9.27 -2.28
C GLN A 15 5.11 10.15 -2.61
N ARG A 16 5.26 11.06 -3.58
CA ARG A 16 4.15 11.86 -4.10
C ARG A 16 3.57 11.24 -5.34
N LEU A 17 2.28 10.95 -5.27
CA LEU A 17 1.53 10.32 -6.35
C LEU A 17 0.34 11.19 -6.72
N ARG A 18 -0.12 11.04 -7.96
CA ARG A 18 -1.24 11.80 -8.49
C ARG A 18 -2.46 10.90 -8.59
N PHE A 19 -3.57 11.32 -8.00
CA PHE A 19 -4.82 10.58 -7.96
C PHE A 19 -5.96 11.34 -8.64
N ALA A 20 -6.98 10.61 -9.10
CA ALA A 20 -8.22 11.23 -9.58
C ALA A 20 -9.09 11.74 -8.42
N SER A 21 -9.04 11.04 -7.29
CA SER A 21 -9.77 11.32 -6.04
C SER A 21 -8.92 10.96 -4.84
N VAL A 22 -9.21 11.52 -3.67
CA VAL A 22 -8.55 11.13 -2.41
C VAL A 22 -9.08 9.75 -1.97
N PRO A 23 -8.22 8.72 -1.84
CA PRO A 23 -8.62 7.40 -1.34
C PRO A 23 -9.18 7.46 0.09
N ARG A 24 -10.09 6.54 0.43
CA ARG A 24 -10.68 6.45 1.77
C ARG A 24 -10.05 5.32 2.59
N ILE A 25 -10.14 5.46 3.92
CA ILE A 25 -9.78 4.40 4.86
C ILE A 25 -10.60 3.14 4.55
N GLY A 26 -9.92 2.00 4.40
CA GLY A 26 -10.52 0.71 4.03
C GLY A 26 -10.79 0.48 2.53
N GLU A 27 -10.51 1.45 1.65
CA GLU A 27 -10.70 1.29 0.19
C GLU A 27 -9.58 0.44 -0.45
N GLY A 28 -8.37 0.51 0.12
CA GLY A 28 -7.18 -0.11 -0.43
C GLY A 28 -6.69 0.59 -1.71
N ILE A 29 -5.37 0.64 -1.91
CA ILE A 29 -4.77 1.20 -3.12
C ILE A 29 -3.72 0.27 -3.68
N ARG A 30 -3.52 0.30 -5.01
CA ARG A 30 -2.44 -0.43 -5.66
C ARG A 30 -1.25 0.50 -5.85
N LEU A 31 -0.11 0.11 -5.30
CA LEU A 31 1.17 0.81 -5.45
C LEU A 31 2.22 -0.13 -6.02
N ARG A 32 3.20 0.44 -6.69
CA ARG A 32 4.39 -0.31 -7.09
C ARG A 32 5.34 -0.38 -5.90
N GLY A 33 5.59 -1.57 -5.40
CA GLY A 33 6.52 -1.84 -4.31
C GLY A 33 7.96 -1.53 -4.69
N THR A 34 8.85 -1.56 -3.69
CA THR A 34 10.29 -1.35 -3.85
C THR A 34 10.96 -2.45 -4.70
N ASP A 35 10.35 -3.64 -4.71
CA ASP A 35 10.67 -4.78 -5.57
C ASP A 35 10.28 -4.58 -7.04
N GLY A 36 9.54 -3.52 -7.34
CA GLY A 36 9.05 -3.20 -8.67
C GLY A 36 7.78 -3.94 -9.09
N PHE A 37 7.17 -4.73 -8.20
CA PHE A 37 5.89 -5.40 -8.43
C PHE A 37 4.72 -4.55 -7.94
N TRP A 38 3.53 -4.82 -8.47
CA TRP A 38 2.31 -4.15 -8.01
C TRP A 38 1.73 -4.89 -6.83
N ALA A 39 1.50 -4.14 -5.76
CA ALA A 39 0.96 -4.65 -4.52
C ALA A 39 -0.22 -3.78 -4.04
N SER A 40 -1.13 -4.40 -3.31
CA SER A 40 -2.27 -3.80 -2.63
C SER A 40 -1.83 -3.37 -1.23
N TYR A 41 -2.18 -2.13 -0.90
CA TYR A 41 -1.91 -1.52 0.38
C TYR A 41 -3.22 -1.04 0.98
N ASP A 42 -3.45 -1.37 2.25
CA ASP A 42 -4.57 -0.88 3.03
C ASP A 42 -4.32 0.60 3.40
N VAL A 43 -5.36 1.42 3.26
CA VAL A 43 -5.33 2.82 3.71
C VAL A 43 -5.66 2.84 5.19
N LEU A 44 -4.67 3.22 6.00
CA LEU A 44 -4.76 3.25 7.45
C LEU A 44 -5.27 4.60 7.96
N ASP A 45 -4.80 5.70 7.36
CA ASP A 45 -5.20 7.05 7.73
C ASP A 45 -5.17 8.02 6.55
N VAL A 46 -5.99 9.07 6.65
CA VAL A 46 -6.09 10.16 5.69
C VAL A 46 -6.24 11.47 6.47
N TRP A 47 -5.31 12.39 6.28
CA TRP A 47 -5.39 13.72 6.90
C TRP A 47 -5.09 14.83 5.89
N TYR A 48 -5.44 16.05 6.30
CA TYR A 48 -5.21 17.25 5.50
C TYR A 48 -4.34 18.21 6.29
N GLN A 49 -3.33 18.77 5.64
CA GLN A 49 -2.49 19.81 6.20
C GLN A 49 -2.68 21.10 5.41
N LYS A 50 -2.64 22.25 6.10
CA LYS A 50 -2.65 23.53 5.41
C LYS A 50 -1.34 23.70 4.64
N ALA A 51 -1.42 24.04 3.37
CA ALA A 51 -0.26 24.32 2.55
C ALA A 51 0.46 25.60 3.05
N ASP A 52 1.79 25.65 2.87
CA ASP A 52 2.59 26.83 3.22
C ASP A 52 2.23 28.07 2.40
N TYR A 53 1.67 27.86 1.19
CA TYR A 53 1.30 28.91 0.26
C TYR A 53 -0.16 28.74 -0.18
N GLY A 54 -0.92 29.82 -0.04
CA GLY A 54 -2.35 29.85 -0.37
C GLY A 54 -3.24 29.28 0.75
N ASP A 55 -4.55 29.44 0.59
CA ASP A 55 -5.54 28.90 1.53
C ASP A 55 -6.07 27.55 1.02
N VAL A 56 -5.14 26.60 0.87
CA VAL A 56 -5.41 25.26 0.32
C VAL A 56 -5.02 24.21 1.33
N TRP A 57 -5.85 23.16 1.43
CA TRP A 57 -5.59 21.98 2.24
C TRP A 57 -5.08 20.84 1.35
N VAL A 58 -3.91 20.31 1.67
CA VAL A 58 -3.27 19.22 0.94
C VAL A 58 -3.47 17.89 1.67
N PRO A 59 -3.90 16.83 0.97
CA PRO A 59 -4.10 15.52 1.56
C PRO A 59 -2.79 14.73 1.71
N TYR A 60 -2.77 13.89 2.73
CA TYR A 60 -1.74 12.91 3.00
C TYR A 60 -2.39 11.55 3.26
N LEU A 61 -1.67 10.49 2.90
CA LEU A 61 -2.16 9.13 2.99
C LEU A 61 -1.15 8.27 3.75
N HIS A 62 -1.60 7.55 4.76
CA HIS A 62 -0.81 6.51 5.42
C HIS A 62 -1.32 5.14 5.00
N VAL A 63 -0.41 4.31 4.50
CA VAL A 63 -0.75 3.00 3.96
C VAL A 63 0.19 1.92 4.45
N ARG A 64 -0.29 0.67 4.41
CA ARG A 64 0.47 -0.52 4.77
C ARG A 64 0.12 -1.64 3.80
N LEU A 65 1.08 -2.50 3.46
CA LEU A 65 0.87 -3.66 2.62
C LEU A 65 -0.26 -4.53 3.18
N THR A 66 -1.23 -4.88 2.33
CA THR A 66 -2.35 -5.74 2.71
C THR A 66 -1.79 -7.12 3.10
N PRO A 67 -2.17 -7.70 4.27
CA PRO A 67 -1.56 -8.93 4.79
C PRO A 67 -1.57 -10.11 3.80
N ALA A 68 -2.64 -10.24 3.02
CA ALA A 68 -2.80 -11.30 2.02
C ALA A 68 -1.77 -11.25 0.88
N GLU A 69 -1.03 -10.15 0.72
CA GLU A 69 0.04 -10.05 -0.27
C GLU A 69 1.43 -10.36 0.29
N GLY A 70 1.65 -10.22 1.60
CA GLY A 70 2.90 -10.63 2.25
C GLY A 70 3.02 -12.15 2.42
N GLU A 71 1.88 -12.84 2.40
CA GLU A 71 1.78 -14.30 2.44
C GLU A 71 1.47 -14.78 1.03
N ALA A 72 2.49 -14.79 0.15
CA ALA A 72 2.37 -15.46 -1.14
C ALA A 72 1.95 -16.91 -0.86
N ALA A 73 0.69 -17.23 -1.16
CA ALA A 73 0.20 -18.60 -1.04
C ALA A 73 1.16 -19.52 -1.81
N PRO A 74 1.58 -20.65 -1.22
CA PRO A 74 2.49 -21.57 -1.91
C PRO A 74 1.87 -21.92 -3.26
N LEU A 75 2.71 -21.89 -4.30
CA LEU A 75 2.31 -22.31 -5.64
C LEU A 75 1.70 -23.72 -5.53
N PRO A 76 0.57 -24.01 -6.22
CA PRO A 76 -0.03 -25.33 -6.18
C PRO A 76 0.96 -26.34 -6.79
N GLY A 77 1.70 -27.05 -5.94
CA GLY A 77 2.73 -28.00 -6.34
C GLY A 77 3.87 -28.25 -5.33
N GLU A 78 4.04 -27.42 -4.31
CA GLU A 78 5.17 -27.50 -3.37
C GLU A 78 4.84 -28.19 -2.03
N VAL A 79 3.90 -29.14 -2.05
CA VAL A 79 3.71 -30.09 -0.96
C VAL A 79 4.62 -31.29 -1.23
N GLU A 80 5.81 -31.31 -0.63
CA GLU A 80 6.64 -32.52 -0.64
C GLU A 80 5.83 -33.68 -0.05
N PRO A 81 5.75 -34.86 -0.71
CA PRO A 81 5.10 -36.00 -0.13
C PRO A 81 5.90 -36.43 1.11
N PHE A 82 5.29 -36.34 2.29
CA PHE A 82 5.85 -36.87 3.53
C PHE A 82 6.36 -38.30 3.31
N PRO A 83 7.55 -38.67 3.83
CA PRO A 83 7.99 -40.05 3.76
C PRO A 83 7.06 -40.88 4.66
N PHE A 84 6.23 -41.72 4.05
CA PHE A 84 5.58 -42.80 4.76
C PHE A 84 6.67 -43.75 5.26
N THR A 85 6.92 -43.74 6.57
CA THR A 85 7.74 -44.75 7.22
C THR A 85 7.00 -46.09 7.16
N ALA A 86 7.72 -47.13 6.73
CA ALA A 86 7.25 -48.52 6.52
C ALA A 86 6.78 -49.23 7.81
#